data_AF-A0A955VC74-F1
#
_entry.id   AF-A0A955VC74-F1
#
_cell.length_a   1.000
_cell.length_b   1.000
_cell.length_c   1.000
_cell.angle_alpha   90.00
_cell.angle_beta   90.00
_cell.angle_gamma   90.00
#
_symmetry.space_group_name_H-M   'P 1'
#
loop_
_entity.id
_entity.type
_entity.pdbx_description
1 polymer ?
#
loop_
_entity_poly.entity_id
_entity_poly.type
_entity_poly.pdbx_seq_one_letter_code
_entity_poly.pdbx_strand_id
1 'polypeptide(L)' 'ELNQRRRQLAVEIAGADGLGWSGDAYDDGALGLTRDWLRSRGNTIEGGTSEIQLNIIAKRVLGLPDAGGAA' A
#
# COMPACT_ATOMS: atom_id res chain seq x y z
N GLU A 1 1.52 0.41 -6.12
CA GLU A 1 2.93 -0.04 -6.01
C GLU A 1 3.96 1.01 -5.61
N LEU A 2 4.33 2.00 -6.44
CA LEU A 2 5.47 2.88 -6.14
C LEU A 2 5.40 3.59 -4.78
N ASN A 3 4.23 4.09 -4.41
CA ASN A 3 4.06 4.78 -3.11
C ASN A 3 4.31 3.84 -1.92
N GLN A 4 3.81 2.60 -1.95
CA GLN A 4 4.06 1.61 -0.89
C GLN A 4 5.55 1.33 -0.74
N ARG A 5 6.25 1.07 -1.86
CA ARG A 5 7.69 0.79 -1.85
C ARG A 5 8.50 1.96 -1.31
N ARG A 6 8.15 3.19 -1.71
CA ARG A 6 8.78 4.41 -1.19
C ARG A 6 8.60 4.54 0.32
N ARG A 7 7.40 4.33 0.84
CA ARG A 7 7.13 4.43 2.29
C ARG A 7 7.80 3.30 3.07
N GLN A 8 7.79 2.08 2.53
CA GLN A 8 8.48 0.93 3.10
C GLN A 8 9.99 1.20 3.24
N LEU A 9 10.63 1.68 2.17
CA LEU A 9 12.06 2.03 2.20
C LEU A 9 12.35 3.15 3.21
N ALA A 10 11.48 4.15 3.32
CA ALA A 10 11.65 5.23 4.29
C ALA A 10 11.60 4.71 5.74
N VAL A 11 10.68 3.78 6.05
CA VAL A 11 10.63 3.10 7.35
C VAL A 11 11.87 2.25 7.60
N GLU A 12 12.35 1.50 6.59
CA GLU A 12 13.56 0.68 6.69
C GLU A 12 14.81 1.53 6.98
N ILE A 13 14.93 2.70 6.34
CA ILE A 13 16.03 3.65 6.59
C ILE A 13 15.96 4.22 8.01
N ALA A 14 14.76 4.49 8.53
CA ALA A 14 14.55 5.03 9.88
C ALA A 14 14.74 3.99 11.00
N GLY A 15 14.84 2.70 10.67
CA GLY A 15 15.03 1.64 11.66
C GLY A 15 13.87 1.55 12.66
N ALA A 16 14.20 1.37 13.94
CA ALA A 16 13.21 1.20 15.01
C ALA A 16 12.30 2.44 15.18
N ASP A 17 12.84 3.65 14.96
CA ASP A 17 12.08 4.90 15.07
C ASP A 17 10.98 5.00 14.00
N GLY A 18 11.20 4.36 12.83
CA GLY A 18 10.21 4.26 11.76
C GLY A 18 8.97 3.41 12.11
N LEU A 19 8.94 2.81 13.30
CA LEU A 19 7.80 2.05 13.84
C LEU A 19 7.11 2.77 15.02
N GLY A 20 7.45 4.03 15.27
CA GLY A 20 6.85 4.82 16.34
C GLY A 20 5.33 4.97 16.17
N TRP A 21 4.57 4.60 17.20
CA TRP A 21 3.09 4.60 17.16
C TRP A 21 2.46 5.80 17.88
N SER A 22 2.93 6.11 19.08
CA SER A 22 2.40 7.19 19.92
C SER A 22 3.31 7.51 21.11
N GLY A 23 3.04 8.64 21.76
CA GLY A 23 3.68 9.05 23.01
C GLY A 23 4.95 9.86 22.79
N ASP A 24 5.45 10.44 23.88
CA ASP A 24 6.55 11.41 23.85
C ASP A 24 7.93 10.79 23.56
N ALA A 25 7.98 9.46 23.40
CA ALA A 25 9.18 8.73 23.03
C ALA A 25 9.54 8.88 21.54
N TYR A 26 8.62 9.41 20.71
CA TYR A 26 8.81 9.59 19.28
C TYR A 26 8.54 11.03 18.88
N ASP A 27 9.36 11.57 17.99
CA ASP A 27 9.09 12.88 17.41
C ASP A 27 7.96 12.83 16.36
N ASP A 28 7.45 14.01 15.99
CA ASP A 28 6.37 14.14 15.01
C ASP A 28 6.73 13.55 13.63
N GLY A 29 8.01 13.54 13.28
CA GLY A 29 8.51 12.98 12.03
C GLY A 29 8.39 11.46 12.02
N ALA A 30 8.82 10.79 13.09
CA ALA A 30 8.70 9.35 13.30
C ALA A 30 7.23 8.92 13.32
N LEU A 31 6.38 9.63 14.07
CA LEU A 31 4.93 9.38 14.10
C LEU A 31 4.29 9.57 12.71
N GLY A 32 4.68 10.63 11.99
CA GLY A 32 4.22 10.91 10.64
C GLY A 32 4.64 9.83 9.64
N LEU A 33 5.88 9.37 9.72
CA LEU A 33 6.43 8.32 8.86
C LEU A 33 5.65 7.00 9.01
N THR A 34 5.40 6.56 10.25
CA THR A 34 4.61 5.34 10.53
C THR A 34 3.19 5.46 9.99
N ARG A 35 2.52 6.60 10.22
CA ARG A 35 1.17 6.87 9.71
C ARG A 35 1.12 6.82 8.18
N ASP A 36 2.06 7.47 7.52
CA ASP A 36 2.14 7.51 6.05
C ASP A 36 2.39 6.14 5.44
N TRP A 37 3.23 5.32 6.09
CA TRP A 37 3.47 3.94 5.69
C TRP A 37 2.23 3.08 5.79
N LEU A 38 1.54 3.10 6.93
CA LEU A 38 0.29 2.36 7.13
C LEU A 38 -0.81 2.84 6.17
N ARG A 39 -0.95 4.16 5.97
CA ARG A 39 -1.89 4.75 5.00
C ARG A 39 -1.62 4.24 3.60
N SER A 40 -0.35 4.15 3.19
CA SER A 40 0.01 3.65 1.86
C SER A 40 -0.44 2.21 1.61
N ARG A 41 -0.51 1.39 2.66
CA ARG A 41 -1.06 0.03 2.61
C ARG A 41 -2.59 0.05 2.56
N GLY A 42 -3.25 0.89 3.35
CA GLY A 42 -4.71 1.05 3.29
C GLY A 42 -5.22 1.48 1.90
N ASN A 43 -4.45 2.33 1.21
CA ASN A 43 -4.77 2.78 -0.15
C ASN A 43 -4.84 1.66 -1.20
N THR A 44 -4.36 0.44 -0.92
CA THR A 44 -4.48 -0.70 -1.84
C THR A 44 -5.83 -1.39 -1.77
N ILE A 45 -6.65 -1.04 -0.77
CA ILE A 45 -7.94 -1.65 -0.45
C ILE A 45 -9.07 -0.65 -0.75
N GLU A 46 -8.90 0.60 -0.31
CA GLU A 46 -9.90 1.66 -0.47
C GLU A 46 -10.18 1.95 -1.96
N GLY A 47 -11.45 2.07 -2.33
CA GLY A 47 -11.84 2.30 -3.74
C GLY A 47 -11.81 1.05 -4.63
N GLY A 48 -11.66 -0.13 -4.03
CA GLY A 48 -11.55 -1.42 -4.72
C GLY A 48 -10.12 -1.90 -4.71
N THR A 49 -9.91 -3.16 -4.34
CA THR A 49 -8.55 -3.66 -4.14
C THR A 49 -7.72 -3.60 -5.41
N SER A 50 -6.41 -3.54 -5.25
CA SER A 50 -5.49 -3.56 -6.39
C SER A 50 -5.72 -4.78 -7.29
N GLU A 51 -6.01 -5.96 -6.74
CA GLU A 51 -6.33 -7.15 -7.54
C GLU A 51 -7.63 -6.98 -8.33
N ILE A 52 -8.67 -6.41 -7.73
CA ILE A 52 -9.93 -6.17 -8.41
C ILE A 52 -9.77 -5.14 -9.52
N GLN A 53 -9.05 -4.04 -9.29
CA GLN A 53 -8.77 -3.02 -10.31
C GLN A 53 -7.97 -3.61 -11.48
N LEU A 54 -6.93 -4.40 -11.19
CA LEU A 54 -6.17 -5.10 -12.23
C LEU A 54 -7.03 -6.10 -13.01
N ASN A 55 -7.95 -6.79 -12.34
CA ASN A 55 -8.89 -7.69 -13.00
C ASN A 55 -9.88 -6.92 -13.91
N ILE A 56 -10.37 -5.76 -13.47
CA ILE A 56 -11.22 -4.88 -14.30
C ILE A 56 -10.46 -4.44 -15.55
N ILE A 57 -9.21 -4.01 -15.42
CA ILE A 57 -8.37 -3.63 -16.57
C ILE A 57 -8.18 -4.83 -17.50
N ALA A 58 -7.80 -6.00 -16.95
CA ALA A 58 -7.61 -7.23 -17.72
C ALA A 58 -8.85 -7.59 -18.57
N LYS A 59 -10.04 -7.53 -17.98
CA LYS A 59 -11.28 -7.93 -18.66
C LYS A 59 -11.84 -6.86 -19.57
N ARG A 60 -11.96 -5.62 -19.08
CA ARG A 60 -12.73 -4.56 -19.75
C ARG A 60 -11.88 -3.71 -20.68
N VAL A 61 -10.59 -3.61 -20.43
CA VAL A 61 -9.66 -2.85 -21.28
C VAL A 61 -8.90 -3.79 -22.21
N LEU A 62 -8.36 -4.88 -21.68
CA LEU A 62 -7.51 -5.81 -22.45
C LEU A 62 -8.29 -7.00 -23.05
N GLY A 63 -9.56 -7.21 -22.70
CA GLY A 63 -10.38 -8.29 -23.26
C GLY A 63 -9.92 -9.71 -22.88
N LEU A 64 -9.18 -9.86 -21.78
CA LEU A 64 -8.66 -11.16 -21.36
C LEU A 64 -9.79 -12.07 -20.83
N PRO A 65 -9.74 -13.38 -21.11
CA PRO A 65 -10.73 -14.35 -20.61
C PRO A 65 -10.64 -14.53 -19.10
N ASP A 66 -11.73 -15.02 -18.52
CA ASP A 66 -11.81 -15.27 -17.08
C ASP A 66 -10.87 -16.39 -16.63
N ALA A 67 -10.28 -16.24 -15.43
CA ALA A 67 -9.36 -17.23 -14.86
C ALA A 67 -10.06 -18.57 -14.54
N GLY A 68 -11.39 -18.58 -14.43
CA GLY A 68 -12.22 -19.77 -14.51
C GLY A 68 -12.66 -19.97 -15.95
N GLY A 69 -11.78 -20.57 -16.76
CA GLY A 69 -11.94 -20.65 -18.20
C GLY A 69 -13.34 -21.05 -18.67
N ALA A 70 -13.77 -20.41 -19.75
CA ALA A 70 -14.81 -20.96 -20.61
C ALA A 70 -14.31 -22.32 -21.13
N ALA A 71 -15.05 -23.37 -20.79
CA ALA A 71 -15.32 -24.45 -21.72
C ALA A 71 -16.27 -23.95 -22.81
#